data_AF-A0A9J9GK28-F1
#
_entry.id   AF-A0A9J9GK28-F1
#
_cell.length_a   1.000
_cell.length_b   1.000
_cell.length_c   1.000
_cell.angle_alpha   90.00
_cell.angle_beta   90.00
_cell.angle_gamma   90.00
#
_symmetry.space_group_name_H-M   'P 1'
#
loop_
_entity.id
_entity.type
_entity.pdbx_description
1 polymer ?
#
loop_
_entity_poly.entity_id
_entity_poly.type
_entity_poly.pdbx_seq_one_letter_code
_entity_poly.pdbx_strand_id
1 'polypeptide(L)' 'MSTARFYHAGCTVCVSAEETLLSHLSPNVKVEVVHLGEQPNRVEEAERAGVRSVPALVIDGNVLHINFGASIEALK' A
#
# COMPACT_ATOMS: atom_id res chain seq x y z
N MET A 1 -19.36 3.09 -1.17
CA MET A 1 -18.25 2.28 -1.71
C MET A 1 -16.99 2.81 -1.07
N SER A 2 -16.28 1.98 -0.30
CA SER A 2 -15.01 2.40 0.28
C SER A 2 -13.92 2.22 -0.77
N THR A 3 -13.06 3.22 -0.91
CA THR A 3 -11.88 3.15 -1.78
C THR A 3 -10.67 2.96 -0.88
N ALA A 4 -9.84 1.98 -1.22
CA ALA A 4 -8.59 1.71 -0.53
C ALA A 4 -7.43 1.84 -1.51
N ARG A 5 -6.24 2.19 -0.99
CA ARG A 5 -5.00 2.21 -1.76
C ARG A 5 -3.99 1.27 -1.12
N PHE A 6 -3.45 0.36 -1.91
CA PHE A 6 -2.39 -0.54 -1.50
C PHE A 6 -1.07 -0.08 -2.09
N TYR A 7 -0.18 0.46 -1.25
CA TYR A 7 1.15 0.93 -1.65
C TYR A 7 2.18 -0.19 -1.47
N HIS A 8 2.99 -0.45 -2.49
CA HIS A 8 4.09 -1.41 -2.43
C HIS A 8 5.31 -0.94 -3.24
N ALA A 9 6.44 -1.64 -3.12
CA ALA A 9 7.67 -1.34 -3.86
C ALA A 9 8.25 -2.56 -4.59
N GLY A 10 7.42 -3.57 -4.88
CA GLY A 10 7.84 -4.77 -5.61
C GLY A 10 8.64 -5.80 -4.79
N CYS A 11 8.76 -5.62 -3.48
CA CYS A 11 9.42 -6.61 -2.61
C CYS A 11 8.60 -7.92 -2.58
N THR A 12 9.25 -9.08 -2.44
CA THR A 12 8.57 -10.40 -2.38
C THR A 12 7.52 -10.50 -1.27
N VAL A 13 7.74 -9.82 -0.14
CA VAL A 13 6.76 -9.68 0.95
C VAL A 13 5.48 -8.96 0.51
N CYS A 14 5.56 -8.06 -0.48
CA CYS A 14 4.40 -7.34 -1.00
C CYS A 14 3.46 -8.25 -1.78
N VAL A 15 3.99 -9.23 -2.51
CA VAL A 15 3.20 -10.16 -3.32
C VAL A 15 2.34 -11.05 -2.43
N SER A 16 2.92 -11.64 -1.37
CA SER A 16 2.14 -12.47 -0.44
C SER A 16 1.08 -11.68 0.33
N ALA A 17 1.39 -10.43 0.70
CA ALA A 17 0.43 -9.53 1.36
C ALA A 17 -0.72 -9.14 0.40
N GLU A 18 -0.40 -8.87 -0.86
CA GLU A 18 -1.37 -8.53 -1.90
C GLU A 18 -2.33 -9.70 -2.18
N GLU A 19 -1.79 -10.89 -2.47
CA GLU A 19 -2.59 -12.08 -2.79
C GLU A 19 -3.48 -12.52 -1.62
N THR A 20 -2.98 -12.45 -0.40
CA THR A 20 -3.71 -12.93 0.79
C THR A 20 -4.67 -11.88 1.34
N LEU A 21 -4.31 -10.60 1.37
CA LEU A 21 -5.18 -9.59 1.96
C LEU A 21 -6.24 -9.11 0.97
N LEU A 22 -5.84 -8.79 -0.27
CA LEU A 22 -6.75 -8.15 -1.22
C LEU A 22 -7.84 -9.11 -1.69
N SER A 23 -7.52 -10.41 -1.84
CA SER A 23 -8.49 -11.44 -2.20
C SER A 23 -9.58 -11.67 -1.14
N HIS A 24 -9.32 -11.25 0.10
CA HIS A 24 -10.25 -11.41 1.23
C HIS A 24 -11.00 -10.12 1.58
N LEU A 25 -10.74 -9.01 0.88
CA LEU A 25 -11.51 -7.79 1.03
C LEU A 25 -12.92 -7.96 0.45
N SER A 26 -13.89 -7.29 1.06
CA SER A 26 -15.26 -7.28 0.55
C SER A 26 -15.27 -6.73 -0.89
N PRO A 27 -16.07 -7.31 -1.81
CA PRO A 27 -16.18 -6.82 -3.19
C PRO A 27 -16.67 -5.37 -3.31
N ASN A 28 -17.22 -4.80 -2.22
CA ASN A 28 -17.63 -3.40 -2.15
C ASN A 28 -16.46 -2.42 -1.88
N VAL A 29 -15.26 -2.94 -1.63
CA VAL A 29 -14.02 -2.18 -1.47
C VAL A 29 -13.29 -2.15 -2.80
N LYS A 30 -13.16 -0.97 -3.39
CA LYS A 30 -12.32 -0.78 -4.58
C LYS A 30 -10.89 -0.53 -4.14
N VAL A 31 -9.98 -1.44 -4.46
CA VAL A 31 -8.56 -1.29 -4.15
C VAL A 31 -7.81 -0.78 -5.37
N GLU A 32 -7.09 0.31 -5.20
CA GLU A 32 -6.09 0.80 -6.15
C GLU A 32 -4.71 0.29 -5.70
N VAL A 33 -4.01 -0.46 -6.55
CA VAL A 33 -2.64 -0.92 -6.29
C VAL A 33 -1.65 0.10 -6.84
N VAL A 34 -0.72 0.57 -6.00
CA VAL A 34 0.24 1.62 -6.32
C VAL A 34 1.66 1.13 -6.08
N HIS A 35 2.40 0.91 -7.17
CA HIS A 35 3.80 0.53 -7.12
C HIS A 35 4.69 1.78 -7.00
N LEU A 36 5.13 2.12 -5.79
CA LEU A 36 5.94 3.31 -5.52
C LEU A 36 7.34 3.25 -6.17
N GLY A 37 7.89 2.05 -6.38
CA GLY A 37 9.14 1.89 -7.12
C GLY A 37 9.04 2.24 -8.62
N GLU A 38 7.83 2.21 -9.20
CA GLU A 38 7.59 2.57 -10.61
C GLU A 38 6.94 3.95 -10.74
N GLN A 39 6.26 4.41 -9.67
CA GLN A 39 5.57 5.70 -9.57
C GLN A 39 6.17 6.55 -8.44
N PRO A 40 7.43 7.01 -8.56
CA PRO A 40 8.11 7.74 -7.49
C PRO A 40 7.41 9.07 -7.15
N ASN A 41 6.71 9.66 -8.11
CA ASN A 41 5.90 10.87 -7.90
C ASN A 41 4.73 10.66 -6.90
N ARG A 42 4.39 9.41 -6.57
CA ARG A 42 3.34 9.08 -5.58
C ARG A 42 3.87 8.78 -4.19
N VAL A 43 5.19 8.82 -3.97
CA VAL A 43 5.78 8.65 -2.63
C VAL A 43 5.30 9.77 -1.70
N GLU A 44 5.26 11.02 -2.16
CA GLU A 44 4.76 12.15 -1.37
C GLU A 44 3.25 12.03 -1.06
N GLU A 45 2.47 11.42 -1.95
CA GLU A 45 1.06 11.11 -1.70
C GLU A 45 0.92 10.09 -0.57
N ALA A 46 1.69 8.99 -0.63
CA ALA A 46 1.69 7.95 0.39
C ALA A 46 2.14 8.48 1.75
N GLU A 47 3.19 9.31 1.80
CA GLU A 47 3.65 9.96 3.04
C GLU A 47 2.56 10.85 3.66
N ARG A 48 1.91 11.69 2.84
CA ARG A 48 0.80 12.54 3.30
C ARG A 48 -0.41 11.74 3.79
N ALA A 49 -0.62 10.55 3.23
CA ALA A 49 -1.63 9.61 3.70
C ALA A 49 -1.23 8.90 5.02
N GLY A 50 -0.01 9.10 5.53
CA GLY A 50 0.49 8.50 6.76
C GLY A 50 1.24 7.18 6.57
N VAL A 51 1.57 6.81 5.34
CA VAL A 51 2.39 5.62 5.05
C VAL A 51 3.82 5.85 5.51
N ARG A 52 4.36 4.90 6.28
CA ARG A 52 5.72 4.92 6.83
C ARG A 52 6.58 3.77 6.33
N SER A 53 5.93 2.67 5.97
CA SER A 53 6.54 1.51 5.35
C SER A 53 5.60 0.88 4.35
N VAL A 54 6.15 0.17 3.38
CA VAL A 54 5.39 -0.67 2.45
C VAL A 54 5.70 -2.16 2.69
N PRO A 55 4.78 -3.09 2.39
CA PRO A 55 3.43 -2.85 1.86
C PRO A 55 2.49 -2.19 2.89
N ALA A 56 1.58 -1.33 2.43
CA ALA A 56 0.58 -0.68 3.28
C ALA A 56 -0.76 -0.50 2.59
N LEU A 57 -1.85 -0.75 3.32
CA LEU A 57 -3.22 -0.47 2.88
C LEU A 57 -3.73 0.80 3.57
N VAL A 58 -4.16 1.78 2.78
CA VAL A 58 -4.86 2.97 3.26
C VAL A 58 -6.33 2.82 2.93
N ILE A 59 -7.20 2.80 3.94
CA ILE A 59 -8.66 2.67 3.78
C ILE A 59 -9.39 3.58 4.75
N ASP A 60 -10.30 4.39 4.24
CA ASP A 60 -11.07 5.36 5.03
C ASP A 60 -10.19 6.24 5.94
N GLY A 61 -9.01 6.64 5.44
CA GLY A 61 -8.01 7.45 6.16
C GLY A 61 -7.15 6.68 7.17
N ASN A 62 -7.43 5.39 7.40
CA ASN A 62 -6.63 4.55 8.28
C ASN A 62 -5.51 3.88 7.49
N VAL A 63 -4.32 3.83 8.09
CA VAL A 63 -3.15 3.17 7.50
C VAL A 63 -2.88 1.86 8.22
N LEU A 64 -2.80 0.79 7.44
CA LEU A 64 -2.42 -0.55 7.89
C LEU A 64 -1.08 -0.89 7.24
N HIS A 65 0.00 -0.80 8.00
CA HIS A 65 1.31 -1.30 7.57
C HIS A 65 1.35 -2.82 7.71
N ILE A 66 1.75 -3.51 6.66
CA ILE A 66 1.71 -4.96 6.60
C ILE A 66 3.14 -5.48 6.58
N ASN A 67 3.52 -6.18 7.64
CA ASN A 67 4.78 -6.93 7.73
C ASN A 67 6.04 -6.16 7.27
N PHE A 68 6.09 -4.84 7.56
CA PHE A 68 7.19 -3.89 7.32
C PHE A 68 8.25 -4.39 6.30
N GLY A 69 7.99 -4.25 5.01
CA GLY A 69 8.90 -4.68 3.96
C GLY A 69 10.05 -3.69 3.72
N ALA A 70 9.71 -2.43 3.45
CA ALA A 70 10.66 -1.34 3.25
C ALA A 70 10.13 -0.05 3.85
N SER A 71 11.01 0.82 4.36
CA SER A 71 10.61 2.17 4.80
C SER A 71 10.25 3.04 3.59
N ILE A 72 9.32 3.97 3.78
CA ILE A 72 8.99 4.94 2.72
C ILE A 72 10.17 5.86 2.40
N GLU A 73 11.05 6.09 3.38
CA GLU A 73 12.29 6.85 3.22
C GLU A 73 13.28 6.18 2.27
N ALA A 74 13.27 4.84 2.19
CA ALA A 74 14.14 4.09 1.27
C ALA A 74 13.67 4.19 -0.20
N LEU A 75 12.52 4.79 -0.46
CA LEU A 75 11.95 4.98 -1.80
C LEU A 75 12.11 6.42 -2.32
N LYS A 76 12.85 7.25 -1.59
CA LYS A 76 13.22 8.62 -1.97
C LYS A 76 14.51 8.66 -2.77
#